data_AF-A0A7S1KUS5-F1
#
_entry.id   AF-A0A7S1KUS5-F1
#
_cell.length_a   1.000
_cell.length_b   1.000
_cell.length_c   1.000
_cell.angle_alpha   90.00
_cell.angle_beta   90.00
_cell.angle_gamma   90.00
#
_symmetry.space_group_name_H-M   'P 1'
#
loop_
_entity.id
_entity.type
_entity.pdbx_description
1 polymer ?
#
loop_
_entity_poly.entity_id
_entity_poly.type
_entity_poly.pdbx_seq_one_letter_code
_entity_poly.pdbx_strand_id
1 'polypeptide(L)'
;MTRFCCDSVKPHKPFRTTQDAIFNIFLKETECATKSTNSSDTPISTQQSIRNVISGRGNHVIQFVTQKNFGPVLTKEYFRWDGNSYTQIDENEVKETPNMEKVRAFKNFVCRECGLFYEVNLYMIAGSLRSMGNPYPSSRSTEDKIDLKM
;
A
#
# COMPACT_ATOMS: atom_id res chain seq x y z
N MET A 1 1.79 -18.07 2.36
CA MET A 1 3.21 -18.22 1.96
C MET A 1 3.96 -16.96 2.34
N THR A 2 5.04 -17.09 3.10
CA THR A 2 5.87 -15.95 3.53
C THR A 2 6.70 -15.43 2.37
N ARG A 3 6.68 -14.12 2.11
CA ARG A 3 7.49 -13.50 1.04
C ARG A 3 8.81 -12.91 1.52
N PHE A 4 8.94 -12.72 2.83
CA PHE A 4 10.20 -12.40 3.47
C PHE A 4 11.05 -13.64 3.69
N CYS A 5 12.37 -13.49 3.73
CA CYS A 5 13.29 -14.62 3.91
C CYS A 5 13.24 -15.23 5.31
N CYS A 6 12.94 -14.43 6.34
CA CYS A 6 12.92 -14.82 7.75
C CYS A 6 12.35 -13.68 8.61
N ASP A 7 12.19 -13.92 9.92
CA ASP A 7 11.65 -12.95 10.88
C ASP A 7 12.62 -11.80 11.25
N SER A 8 13.90 -11.93 10.88
CA SER A 8 14.92 -10.89 11.10
C SER A 8 14.77 -9.67 10.17
N VAL A 9 13.77 -9.66 9.29
CA VAL A 9 13.44 -8.53 8.42
C VAL A 9 12.97 -7.34 9.28
N LYS A 10 13.50 -6.15 8.98
CA LYS A 10 13.13 -4.91 9.67
C LYS A 10 12.79 -3.81 8.66
N PRO A 11 11.87 -2.88 8.99
CA PRO A 11 11.64 -1.69 8.20
C PRO A 11 12.95 -0.92 7.98
N HIS A 12 13.18 -0.46 6.75
CA HIS A 12 14.35 0.32 6.38
C HIS A 12 13.94 1.70 5.90
N LYS A 13 14.36 2.77 6.59
CA LYS A 13 13.98 4.16 6.27
C LYS A 13 12.45 4.31 6.08
N PRO A 14 11.64 3.98 7.10
CA PRO A 14 10.19 3.94 6.96
C PRO A 14 9.65 5.34 6.61
N PHE A 15 8.96 5.44 5.47
CA PHE A 15 8.24 6.64 5.07
C PHE A 15 6.74 6.45 5.37
N ARG A 16 6.10 7.42 6.04
CA ARG A 16 4.65 7.40 6.26
C ARG A 16 3.94 7.97 5.04
N THR A 17 2.88 7.31 4.59
CA THR A 17 2.05 7.75 3.47
C THR A 17 0.57 7.60 3.82
N THR A 18 -0.29 8.39 3.17
CA THR A 18 -1.75 8.27 3.30
C THR A 18 -2.27 6.90 2.83
N GLN A 19 -1.41 6.12 2.17
CA GLN A 19 -1.64 4.75 1.71
C GLN A 19 -1.14 3.67 2.68
N ASP A 20 -0.72 4.02 3.90
CA ASP A 20 -0.20 3.07 4.89
C ASP A 20 -1.16 1.90 5.16
N ALA A 21 -2.48 2.13 5.12
CA ALA A 21 -3.47 1.07 5.28
C ALA A 21 -3.34 -0.02 4.21
N ILE A 22 -3.06 0.35 2.95
CA ILE A 22 -2.89 -0.59 1.84
C ILE A 22 -1.68 -1.50 2.10
N PHE A 23 -0.54 -0.88 2.45
CA PHE A 23 0.67 -1.62 2.76
C PHE A 23 0.49 -2.52 3.98
N ASN A 24 -0.18 -2.07 5.03
CA ASN A 24 -0.36 -2.85 6.24
C ASN A 24 -1.23 -4.11 6.00
N ILE A 25 -2.25 -4.04 5.14
CA ILE A 25 -2.99 -5.26 4.76
C ILE A 25 -2.09 -6.21 4.00
N PHE A 26 -1.41 -5.72 2.97
CA PHE A 26 -0.53 -6.55 2.15
C PHE A 26 0.52 -7.24 3.03
N LEU A 27 1.18 -6.48 3.91
CA LEU A 27 2.16 -7.00 4.84
C LEU A 27 1.55 -8.04 5.78
N LYS A 28 0.37 -7.78 6.35
CA LYS A 28 -0.34 -8.75 7.19
C LYS A 28 -0.61 -10.07 6.45
N GLU A 29 -1.03 -10.03 5.18
CA GLU A 29 -1.23 -11.27 4.40
C GLU A 29 0.10 -11.99 4.11
N THR A 30 1.18 -11.25 3.89
CA THR A 30 2.51 -11.84 3.68
C THR A 30 3.19 -12.35 4.95
N GLU A 31 2.89 -11.75 6.11
CA GLU A 31 3.44 -12.10 7.43
C GLU A 31 2.59 -13.14 8.16
N CYS A 32 1.25 -13.15 8.00
CA CYS A 32 0.38 -14.16 8.62
C CYS A 32 0.69 -15.59 8.17
N ALA A 33 1.53 -15.78 7.15
CA ALA A 33 2.05 -17.09 6.79
C ALA A 33 3.17 -17.62 7.71
N THR A 34 3.86 -16.78 8.51
CA THR A 34 4.86 -17.24 9.49
C THR A 34 4.30 -17.48 10.88
N LYS A 35 3.24 -16.76 11.28
CA LYS A 35 2.62 -16.88 12.60
C LYS A 35 1.37 -17.75 12.59
N SER A 36 1.50 -19.00 12.16
CA SER A 36 0.56 -20.05 12.57
C SER A 36 1.01 -20.63 13.91
N THR A 37 0.96 -19.81 14.95
CA THR A 37 0.98 -20.29 16.34
C THR A 37 0.17 -19.29 17.16
N ASN A 38 -1.14 -19.55 17.22
CA ASN A 38 -2.15 -19.07 18.16
C ASN A 38 -2.34 -17.54 18.33
N SER A 39 -3.62 -17.14 18.32
CA SER A 39 -4.15 -15.80 18.66
C SER A 39 -4.22 -14.78 17.53
N SER A 40 -5.12 -15.01 16.59
CA SER A 40 -5.71 -13.97 15.74
C SER A 40 -6.93 -13.34 16.42
N ASP A 41 -6.72 -12.60 17.52
CA ASP A 41 -7.75 -11.76 18.15
C ASP A 41 -7.69 -10.32 17.61
N THR A 42 -7.76 -10.17 16.29
CA THR A 42 -8.18 -8.87 15.73
C THR A 42 -9.69 -8.95 15.51
N PRO A 43 -10.53 -8.20 16.25
CA PRO A 43 -11.97 -8.30 16.15
C PRO A 43 -12.43 -8.12 14.70
N ILE A 44 -13.35 -8.98 14.27
CA ILE A 44 -13.84 -9.09 12.89
C ILE A 44 -14.30 -7.72 12.34
N SER A 45 -14.85 -6.84 13.18
CA SER A 45 -15.28 -5.50 12.76
C SER A 45 -14.13 -4.57 12.35
N THR A 46 -12.94 -4.72 12.95
CA THR A 46 -11.75 -3.94 12.57
C THR A 46 -11.17 -4.43 11.24
N GLN A 47 -11.23 -5.73 10.97
CA GLN A 47 -10.80 -6.25 9.66
C GLN A 47 -11.78 -5.88 8.55
N GLN A 48 -13.08 -5.94 8.82
CA GLN A 48 -14.13 -5.54 7.86
C GLN A 48 -14.06 -4.04 7.52
N SER A 49 -13.86 -3.18 8.52
CA SER A 49 -13.72 -1.72 8.30
C SER A 49 -12.47 -1.37 7.52
N ILE A 50 -11.34 -2.02 7.79
CA ILE A 50 -10.10 -1.86 7.03
C ILE A 50 -10.29 -2.32 5.56
N ARG A 51 -10.94 -3.47 5.31
CA ARG A 51 -11.27 -3.93 3.94
C ARG A 51 -12.18 -2.93 3.23
N ASN A 52 -13.21 -2.42 3.90
CA ASN A 52 -14.12 -1.43 3.32
C ASN A 52 -13.40 -0.12 2.93
N VAL A 53 -12.44 0.32 3.75
CA VAL A 53 -11.60 1.49 3.44
C VAL A 53 -10.76 1.24 2.18
N ILE A 54 -10.30 0.02 1.93
CA ILE A 54 -9.54 -0.33 0.73
C ILE A 54 -10.43 -0.55 -0.50
N SER A 55 -11.59 -1.18 -0.34
CA SER A 55 -12.56 -1.32 -1.42
C SER A 55 -13.01 0.06 -1.93
N GLY A 56 -13.07 1.06 -1.06
CA GLY A 56 -13.28 2.47 -1.44
C GLY A 56 -12.08 3.17 -2.09
N ARG A 57 -10.88 2.56 -2.08
CA ARG A 57 -9.64 3.10 -2.67
C ARG A 57 -9.37 2.65 -4.11
N GLY A 58 -10.24 1.80 -4.65
CA GLY A 58 -10.22 1.34 -6.03
C GLY A 58 -9.17 0.26 -6.32
N ASN A 59 -9.11 -0.13 -7.59
CA ASN A 59 -8.17 -1.14 -8.10
C ASN A 59 -6.72 -0.64 -7.92
N HIS A 60 -5.94 -1.38 -7.15
CA HIS A 60 -4.54 -1.10 -6.90
C HIS A 60 -3.71 -2.37 -6.99
N VAL A 61 -2.41 -2.18 -7.25
CA VAL A 61 -1.44 -3.25 -7.39
C VAL A 61 -0.23 -2.94 -6.50
N ILE A 62 0.23 -3.94 -5.75
CA ILE A 62 1.50 -3.90 -5.04
C ILE A 62 2.56 -4.56 -5.91
N GLN A 63 3.69 -3.89 -6.09
CA GLN A 63 4.91 -4.49 -6.62
C GLN A 63 5.85 -4.80 -5.46
N PHE A 64 6.25 -6.06 -5.33
CA PHE A 64 7.22 -6.54 -4.35
C PHE A 64 8.53 -6.86 -5.06
N VAL A 65 9.58 -6.11 -4.75
CA VAL A 65 10.92 -6.26 -5.33
C VAL A 65 11.85 -6.83 -4.28
N THR A 66 12.59 -7.88 -4.61
CA THR A 66 13.68 -8.41 -3.77
C THR A 66 15.02 -8.11 -4.42
N GLN A 67 15.99 -7.64 -3.64
CA GLN A 67 17.35 -7.34 -4.08
C GLN A 67 18.37 -8.00 -3.16
N LYS A 68 19.53 -8.39 -3.70
CA LYS A 68 20.68 -8.84 -2.90
C LYS A 68 21.59 -7.65 -2.60
N ASN A 69 21.90 -7.39 -1.33
CA ASN A 69 22.86 -6.39 -0.88
C ASN A 69 22.67 -4.98 -1.51
N PHE A 70 21.43 -4.51 -1.66
CA PHE A 70 21.08 -3.24 -2.34
C PHE A 70 21.55 -3.15 -3.81
N GLY A 71 21.88 -4.29 -4.43
CA GLY A 71 22.37 -4.38 -5.80
C GLY A 71 21.31 -4.97 -6.74
N PRO A 72 21.63 -6.09 -7.43
CA PRO A 72 20.73 -6.66 -8.43
C PRO A 72 19.36 -7.05 -7.86
N VAL A 73 18.32 -6.80 -8.66
CA VAL A 73 16.98 -7.34 -8.43
C VAL A 73 17.02 -8.84 -8.66
N LEU A 74 16.60 -9.60 -7.65
CA LEU A 74 16.44 -11.04 -7.69
C LEU A 74 15.04 -11.41 -8.21
N THR A 75 14.01 -10.79 -7.63
CA THR A 75 12.61 -11.05 -8.00
C THR A 75 11.84 -9.75 -8.06
N LYS A 76 10.83 -9.75 -8.94
CA LYS A 76 9.84 -8.69 -9.04
C LYS A 76 8.49 -9.34 -9.23
N GLU A 77 7.62 -9.16 -8.25
CA GLU A 77 6.30 -9.79 -8.20
C GLU A 77 5.22 -8.72 -8.08
N TYR A 78 4.04 -8.98 -8.63
CA TYR A 78 2.93 -8.03 -8.64
C TYR A 78 1.69 -8.68 -8.04
N PHE A 79 0.95 -7.91 -7.25
CA PHE A 79 -0.21 -8.39 -6.51
C PHE A 79 -1.36 -7.42 -6.65
N ARG A 80 -2.48 -7.88 -7.22
CA ARG A 80 -3.70 -7.09 -7.36
C ARG A 80 -4.63 -7.39 -6.19
N TRP A 81 -5.23 -6.35 -5.65
CA TRP A 81 -6.34 -6.50 -4.72
C TRP A 81 -7.62 -6.86 -5.48
N ASP A 82 -8.27 -7.96 -5.09
CA ASP A 82 -9.53 -8.43 -5.69
C ASP A 82 -10.80 -7.98 -4.93
N GLY A 83 -10.63 -7.23 -3.84
CA GLY A 83 -11.71 -6.85 -2.92
C GLY A 83 -11.63 -7.56 -1.57
N ASN A 84 -10.93 -8.69 -1.49
CA ASN A 84 -10.82 -9.51 -0.29
C ASN A 84 -9.38 -9.92 0.05
N SER A 85 -8.56 -10.21 -0.96
CA SER A 85 -7.19 -10.67 -0.82
C SER A 85 -6.29 -10.15 -1.95
N TYR A 86 -4.98 -10.31 -1.77
CA TYR A 86 -4.01 -10.09 -2.83
C TYR A 86 -3.78 -11.35 -3.67
N THR A 87 -4.05 -11.24 -4.97
CA THR A 87 -3.74 -12.29 -5.95
C THR A 87 -2.51 -11.88 -6.77
N GLN A 88 -1.55 -12.80 -6.93
CA GLN A 88 -0.38 -12.58 -7.77
C GLN A 88 -0.78 -12.52 -9.25
N ILE A 89 -0.24 -11.53 -9.96
CA ILE A 89 -0.51 -11.28 -11.38
C ILE A 89 0.80 -11.07 -12.14
N ASP A 90 0.75 -11.19 -13.46
CA ASP A 90 1.90 -10.92 -14.32
C ASP A 90 2.17 -9.42 -14.50
N GLU A 91 3.43 -9.07 -14.75
CA GLU A 91 3.83 -7.67 -15.05
C GLU A 91 3.08 -7.11 -16.27
N ASN A 92 2.80 -7.96 -17.26
CA ASN A 92 2.07 -7.55 -18.46
C ASN A 92 0.65 -7.10 -18.14
N GLU A 93 -0.03 -7.77 -17.21
CA GLU A 93 -1.36 -7.34 -16.80
C GLU A 93 -1.36 -5.95 -16.14
N VAL A 94 -0.30 -5.62 -15.38
CA VAL A 94 -0.15 -4.28 -14.79
C VAL A 94 0.02 -3.22 -15.89
N LYS A 95 0.82 -3.53 -16.92
CA LYS A 95 1.07 -2.63 -18.06
C LYS A 95 -0.14 -2.46 -18.97
N GLU A 96 -0.91 -3.52 -19.15
CA GLU A 96 -2.13 -3.52 -19.97
C GLU A 96 -3.31 -2.89 -19.25
N THR A 97 -3.25 -2.74 -17.92
CA THR A 97 -4.29 -2.05 -17.14
C THR A 97 -4.27 -0.54 -17.46
N PRO A 98 -5.33 0.02 -18.06
CA PRO A 98 -5.33 1.42 -18.46
C PRO A 98 -5.18 2.36 -17.27
N ASN A 99 -4.37 3.42 -17.44
CA ASN A 99 -4.11 4.45 -16.45
C ASN A 99 -3.51 3.93 -15.12
N MET A 100 -2.98 2.70 -15.07
CA MET A 100 -2.32 2.18 -13.88
C MET A 100 -0.91 2.76 -13.77
N GLU A 101 -0.67 3.57 -12.74
CA GLU A 101 0.59 4.28 -12.57
C GLU A 101 1.24 3.97 -11.22
N LYS A 102 2.58 3.88 -11.21
CA LYS A 102 3.35 3.80 -9.97
C LYS A 102 3.18 5.11 -9.22
N VAL A 103 2.57 5.06 -8.04
CA VAL A 103 2.46 6.24 -7.18
C VAL A 103 3.70 6.41 -6.32
N ARG A 104 3.93 7.63 -5.82
CA ARG A 104 5.02 7.95 -4.90
C ARG A 104 4.73 7.47 -3.46
N ALA A 105 4.34 6.22 -3.32
CA ALA A 105 4.08 5.56 -2.05
C ALA A 105 4.79 4.21 -2.06
N PHE A 106 5.65 3.99 -1.07
CA PHE A 106 6.45 2.76 -0.96
C PHE A 106 6.81 2.46 0.49
N LYS A 107 7.17 1.20 0.75
CA LYS A 107 7.79 0.72 1.99
C LYS A 107 9.04 -0.06 1.65
N ASN A 108 10.08 0.07 2.47
CA ASN A 108 11.32 -0.66 2.29
C ASN A 108 11.63 -1.49 3.52
N PHE A 109 12.23 -2.65 3.32
CA PHE A 109 12.64 -3.56 4.38
C PHE A 109 14.03 -4.13 4.10
N VAL A 110 14.73 -4.54 5.15
CA VAL A 110 16.06 -5.14 5.05
C VAL A 110 16.17 -6.34 5.97
N CYS A 111 16.77 -7.42 5.47
CA CYS A 111 17.32 -8.51 6.27
C CYS A 111 18.84 -8.47 6.16
N ARG A 112 19.52 -8.09 7.25
CA ARG A 112 21.00 -8.04 7.26
C ARG A 112 21.61 -9.43 7.33
N GLU A 113 20.94 -10.39 7.96
CA GLU A 113 21.41 -11.78 8.08
C GLU A 113 21.47 -12.48 6.73
N CYS A 114 20.42 -12.33 5.92
CA CYS A 114 20.38 -12.90 4.57
C CYS A 114 20.96 -11.97 3.50
N GLY A 115 21.34 -10.73 3.85
CA GLY A 115 21.81 -9.71 2.91
C GLY A 115 20.75 -9.36 1.84
N LEU A 116 19.48 -9.30 2.23
CA LEU A 116 18.36 -9.02 1.32
C LEU A 116 17.73 -7.67 1.62
N PHE A 117 17.28 -7.02 0.57
CA PHE A 117 16.54 -5.77 0.62
C PHE A 117 15.23 -5.92 -0.15
N TYR A 118 14.17 -5.32 0.35
CA TYR A 118 12.83 -5.43 -0.20
C TYR A 118 12.24 -4.05 -0.43
N GLU A 119 11.68 -3.83 -1.61
CA GLU A 119 10.86 -2.66 -1.92
C GLU A 119 9.42 -3.09 -2.16
N VAL A 120 8.49 -2.42 -1.49
CA VAL A 120 7.05 -2.61 -1.65
C VAL A 120 6.50 -1.33 -2.22
N ASN A 121 6.22 -1.33 -3.52
CA ASN A 121 5.79 -0.18 -4.29
C ASN A 121 4.28 -0.27 -4.59
N LEU A 122 3.59 0.87 -4.66
CA LEU A 122 2.16 0.91 -4.96
C LEU A 122 1.90 1.47 -6.37
N TYR A 123 0.99 0.81 -7.08
CA TYR A 123 0.41 1.25 -8.34
C TYR A 123 -1.10 1.47 -8.14
N MET A 124 -1.62 2.56 -8.68
CA MET A 124 -3.05 2.89 -8.64
C MET A 124 -3.51 3.46 -9.98
N ILE A 125 -4.80 3.31 -10.28
CA ILE A 125 -5.41 3.96 -11.44
C ILE A 125 -5.38 5.48 -11.23
N ALA A 126 -4.79 6.20 -12.18
CA ALA A 126 -4.74 7.66 -12.18
C ALA A 126 -6.16 8.24 -12.08
N GLY A 127 -6.37 9.15 -11.12
CA GLY A 127 -7.68 9.72 -10.82
C GLY A 127 -8.44 9.06 -9.67
N SER A 128 -8.10 7.82 -9.27
CA SER A 128 -8.70 7.16 -8.08
C SER A 128 -8.44 7.93 -6.77
N LEU A 129 -7.34 8.70 -6.72
CA LEU A 129 -6.99 9.55 -5.58
C LEU A 129 -7.86 10.83 -5.46
N ARG A 130 -8.61 11.22 -6.49
CA ARG A 130 -9.38 12.48 -6.49
C ARG A 130 -10.74 12.37 -5.78
N SER A 131 -11.24 11.16 -5.53
CA SER A 131 -12.49 10.93 -4.79
C SER A 131 -12.30 10.80 -3.28
N MET A 132 -11.06 10.69 -2.80
CA MET A 132 -10.74 10.74 -1.37
C MET A 132 -10.38 12.18 -1.00
N GLY A 133 -11.30 12.84 -0.29
CA GLY A 133 -11.31 14.26 0.01
C GLY A 133 -9.94 14.89 0.26
N ASN A 134 -9.74 16.03 -0.38
CA ASN A 134 -8.59 16.91 -0.21
C ASN A 134 -8.39 17.24 1.30
N PRO A 135 -7.27 16.84 1.94
CA PRO A 135 -6.99 17.17 3.34
C PRO A 135 -6.54 18.63 3.53
N TYR A 136 -6.36 19.40 2.46
CA TYR A 136 -6.09 20.83 2.55
C TYR A 136 -7.39 21.63 2.36
N PRO A 137 -7.91 22.32 3.39
CA PRO A 137 -8.96 23.29 3.17
C PRO A 137 -8.38 24.37 2.26
N SER A 138 -8.97 24.54 1.07
CA SER A 138 -8.73 25.72 0.27
C SER A 138 -9.22 26.90 1.10
N SER A 139 -8.30 27.71 1.63
CA SER A 139 -8.60 29.02 2.20
C SER A 139 -9.09 29.91 1.07
N ARG A 140 -10.38 29.78 0.73
CA ARG A 140 -11.11 30.76 -0.05
C ARG A 140 -11.87 31.59 0.98
N SER A 141 -11.27 32.71 1.35
CA SER A 141 -11.94 33.77 2.10
C SER A 141 -13.18 34.19 1.33
N THR A 142 -14.36 33.85 1.85
CA THR A 142 -15.58 34.61 1.57
C THR A 142 -15.39 35.96 2.22
N GLU A 143 -15.06 36.97 1.42
CA GLU A 143 -15.31 38.36 1.80
C GLU A 143 -16.83 38.53 1.86
N ASP A 144 -17.35 38.54 3.08
CA ASP A 144 -18.71 38.97 3.38
C ASP A 144 -18.85 40.43 2.93
N LYS A 145 -19.64 40.65 1.87
CA LYS A 145 -20.20 41.96 1.58
C LYS A 145 -21.22 42.29 2.66
N ILE A 146 -20.80 43.07 3.64
CA ILE A 146 -21.72 43.84 4.48
C ILE A 146 -22.16 45.04 3.64
N ASP A 147 -23.36 44.97 3.08
CA ASP A 147 -24.07 46.15 2.57
C ASP A 147 -24.45 47.04 3.75
N LEU A 148 -23.78 48.18 3.89
CA LEU A 148 -24.21 49.29 4.71
C LEU A 148 -24.16 50.57 3.86
N LYS A 149 -25.35 51.08 3.53
CA LYS A 149 -25.73 52.46 3.13
C LYS A 149 -27.18 52.40 2.66
N MET A 150 -28.13 53.25 3.04
CA MET A 150 -28.22 54.45 3.89
C MET A 150 -29.60 54.47 4.52
#